data_AF-U3U5P8-F1
#
_entry.id   AF-U3U5P8-F1
#
_cell.length_a   1.000
_cell.length_b   1.000
_cell.length_c   1.000
_cell.angle_alpha   90.00
_cell.angle_beta   90.00
_cell.angle_gamma   90.00
#
_symmetry.space_group_name_H-M   'P 1'
#
loop_
_entity.id
_entity.type
_entity.pdbx_description
1 polymer ?
#
loop_
_entity_poly.entity_id
_entity_poly.type
_entity_poly.pdbx_seq_one_letter_code
_entity_poly.pdbx_strand_id
1 'polypeptide(L)' 'MTRQGDKIDVSSLLIGWNDSTSNINDFVKVDHTADGNTVLSIDRDGSGTGYSSTQLITLEGVNVSLEEFLQQPHQNHTA' A
#
# COMPACT_ATOMS: atom_id res chain seq x y z
N MET A 1 -2.09 -20.86 17.34
CA MET A 1 -1.00 -19.91 17.05
C MET A 1 -1.44 -19.08 15.85
N THR A 2 -2.05 -17.92 16.08
CA THR A 2 -2.41 -17.00 14.99
C THR A 2 -1.15 -16.24 14.61
N ARG A 3 -0.61 -16.54 13.43
CA ARG A 3 0.58 -15.85 12.90
C ARG A 3 0.12 -14.44 12.49
N GLN A 4 0.65 -13.42 13.16
CA GLN A 4 0.50 -12.03 12.72
C GLN A 4 1.17 -11.94 11.34
N GLY A 5 0.44 -11.53 10.31
CA GLY A 5 1.00 -11.29 8.98
C GLY A 5 1.90 -10.05 9.00
N ASP A 6 2.79 -9.94 8.01
CA ASP A 6 3.65 -8.77 7.87
C ASP A 6 2.80 -7.54 7.50
N LYS A 7 3.10 -6.37 8.09
CA LYS A 7 2.44 -5.09 7.78
C LYS A 7 3.42 -4.17 7.07
N ILE A 8 2.97 -3.55 5.98
CA ILE A 8 3.65 -2.42 5.35
C ILE A 8 2.90 -1.15 5.74
N ASP A 9 3.51 -0.32 6.59
CA ASP A 9 2.94 0.96 7.02
C ASP A 9 3.58 2.11 6.24
N VAL A 10 2.79 2.80 5.41
CA VAL A 10 3.24 3.94 4.60
C VAL A 10 2.73 5.28 5.10
N SER A 11 2.03 5.31 6.25
CA SER A 11 1.34 6.50 6.75
C SER A 11 2.26 7.72 6.90
N SER A 12 3.50 7.51 7.36
CA SER A 12 4.50 8.57 7.53
C SER A 12 5.09 9.08 6.22
N LEU A 13 4.87 8.37 5.11
CA LEU A 13 5.34 8.76 3.79
C LEU A 13 4.31 9.60 3.03
N LEU A 14 3.03 9.54 3.41
CA LEU A 14 1.95 10.28 2.76
C LEU A 14 1.85 11.71 3.31
N ILE A 15 1.71 12.67 2.41
CA ILE A 15 1.62 14.10 2.68
C ILE A 15 0.18 14.52 2.38
N GLY A 16 -0.52 15.06 3.37
CA GLY A 16 -1.91 15.51 3.20
C GLY A 16 -2.95 14.39 3.13
N TRP A 17 -2.57 13.13 3.39
CA TRP A 17 -3.52 12.03 3.53
C TRP A 17 -4.55 12.32 4.63
N ASN A 18 -5.82 12.13 4.30
CA ASN A 18 -6.94 12.23 5.21
C ASN A 18 -7.85 11.01 5.00
N ASP A 19 -7.99 10.17 6.01
CA ASP A 19 -8.75 8.91 5.96
C ASP A 19 -10.25 9.08 5.64
N SER A 20 -10.78 10.29 5.83
CA SER A 20 -12.19 10.61 5.65
C SER A 20 -12.48 11.19 4.26
N THR A 21 -11.47 11.71 3.55
CA THR A 21 -11.67 12.43 2.28
C THR A 21 -10.75 12.00 1.14
N SER A 22 -9.59 11.44 1.42
CA SER A 22 -8.63 11.01 0.41
C SER A 22 -9.04 9.68 -0.23
N ASN A 23 -8.78 9.53 -1.53
CA ASN A 23 -8.90 8.26 -2.22
C ASN A 23 -7.53 7.55 -2.22
N ILE A 24 -7.46 6.32 -1.71
CA ILE A 24 -6.19 5.58 -1.61
C ILE A 24 -5.53 5.35 -2.98
N ASN A 25 -6.32 5.26 -4.05
CA ASN A 25 -5.81 5.10 -5.42
C ASN A 25 -5.01 6.30 -5.93
N ASP A 26 -5.18 7.46 -5.30
CA ASP A 26 -4.39 8.65 -5.60
C ASP A 26 -2.95 8.48 -5.08
N PHE A 27 -2.77 7.73 -3.98
CA PHE A 27 -1.50 7.62 -3.25
C PHE A 27 -0.76 6.31 -3.46
N VAL A 28 -1.46 5.19 -3.61
CA VAL A 28 -0.84 3.85 -3.68
C VAL A 28 -1.22 3.18 -4.99
N LYS A 29 -0.22 2.69 -5.71
CA LYS A 29 -0.40 1.93 -6.95
C LYS A 29 0.17 0.53 -6.80
N VAL A 30 -0.55 -0.42 -7.36
CA VAL A 30 -0.19 -1.83 -7.40
C VAL A 30 -0.09 -2.23 -8.87
N ASP A 31 1.10 -2.65 -9.28
CA ASP A 31 1.36 -3.21 -10.60
C ASP A 31 1.81 -4.66 -10.47
N HIS A 32 1.60 -5.45 -11.52
CA HIS A 32 2.04 -6.85 -11.58
C HIS A 32 3.08 -7.05 -12.67
N THR A 33 4.15 -7.79 -12.35
CA THR A 33 5.13 -8.20 -13.36
C THR A 33 4.68 -9.47 -14.06
N ALA A 34 5.22 -9.73 -15.26
CA ALA A 34 4.96 -10.96 -16.00
C ALA A 34 5.37 -12.23 -15.22
N ASP A 35 6.35 -12.10 -14.31
CA ASP A 35 6.88 -13.18 -13.49
C ASP A 35 6.05 -13.44 -12.22
N GLY A 36 4.93 -12.73 -12.04
CA GLY A 36 4.01 -12.94 -10.92
C GLY A 36 4.39 -12.20 -9.63
N ASN A 37 5.21 -11.14 -9.73
CA ASN A 37 5.50 -10.27 -8.60
C ASN A 37 4.48 -9.14 -8.49
N THR A 38 4.36 -8.58 -7.30
CA THR A 38 3.60 -7.36 -7.05
C THR A 38 4.54 -6.20 -6.79
N VAL A 39 4.36 -5.09 -7.49
CA VAL A 39 5.13 -3.85 -7.30
C VAL A 39 4.23 -2.82 -6.67
N LEU A 40 4.60 -2.35 -5.47
CA LEU A 40 3.94 -1.23 -4.82
C LEU A 40 4.71 0.06 -5.07
N SER A 41 4.00 1.06 -5.57
CA SER A 41 4.49 2.42 -5.73
C SER A 41 3.65 3.39 -4.93
N ILE A 42 4.26 4.50 -4.49
CA ILE A 42 3.55 5.59 -3.83
C ILE A 42 3.73 6.92 -4.56
N ASP A 43 2.64 7.66 -4.67
CA ASP A 43 2.61 9.09 -4.89
C ASP A 43 2.41 9.75 -3.52
N ARG A 44 3.40 10.51 -3.07
CA ARG A 44 3.42 11.01 -1.69
C ARG A 44 2.36 12.06 -1.43
N ASP A 45 1.91 12.80 -2.44
CA ASP A 45 0.92 13.88 -2.28
C ASP A 45 -0.43 13.57 -2.93
N GLY A 46 -0.53 12.45 -3.65
CA GLY A 46 -1.75 11.98 -4.30
C GLY A 46 -2.16 12.78 -5.54
N SER A 47 -1.41 13.81 -5.90
CA SER A 47 -1.72 14.71 -7.02
C SER A 47 -0.86 14.47 -8.24
N GLY A 48 0.30 13.81 -8.08
CA GLY A 48 1.31 13.62 -9.11
C GLY A 48 2.04 14.90 -9.51
N THR A 49 1.86 16.01 -8.76
CA THR A 49 2.41 17.32 -9.14
C THR A 49 3.61 17.77 -8.30
N GLY A 50 3.63 17.49 -6.99
CA GLY A 50 4.78 17.77 -6.12
C GLY A 50 5.72 16.58 -6.00
N TYR A 51 5.19 15.36 -6.00
CA TYR A 51 5.94 14.11 -5.99
C TYR A 51 5.36 13.13 -7.00
N SER A 52 6.16 12.71 -7.97
CA SER A 52 5.74 11.66 -8.89
C SER A 52 5.71 10.29 -8.19
N SER A 53 4.75 9.45 -8.60
CA SER A 53 4.71 8.03 -8.21
C SER A 53 6.09 7.37 -8.32
N THR A 54 6.55 6.75 -7.24
CA THR A 54 7.85 6.07 -7.14
C THR A 54 7.68 4.68 -6.54
N GLN A 55 8.38 3.69 -7.10
CA GLN A 55 8.38 2.33 -6.57
C GLN A 55 8.95 2.31 -5.15
N LEU A 56 8.19 1.70 -4.23
CA LEU A 56 8.57 1.52 -2.83
C LEU A 56 9.11 0.11 -2.58
N ILE A 57 8.40 -0.91 -3.08
CA ILE A 57 8.74 -2.32 -2.80
C ILE A 57 8.28 -3.23 -3.95
N THR A 58 9.03 -4.32 -4.16
CA THR A 58 8.60 -5.46 -4.98
C THR A 58 8.44 -6.67 -4.08
N LEU A 59 7.26 -7.29 -4.12
CA LEU A 59 6.94 -8.54 -3.44
C LEU A 59 7.11 -9.68 -4.45
N GLU A 60 8.18 -10.46 -4.28
CA GLU A 60 8.51 -11.55 -5.20
C GLU A 60 7.60 -12.76 -5.00
N GLY A 61 7.05 -13.30 -6.10
CA GLY A 61 6.15 -14.45 -6.08
C GLY A 61 4.81 -14.20 -5.38
N VAL A 62 4.46 -12.94 -5.13
CA VAL A 62 3.18 -12.53 -4.55
C VAL A 62 2.37 -11.81 -5.61
N ASN A 63 1.13 -12.23 -5.81
CA ASN A 63 0.17 -11.60 -6.71
C ASN A 63 -1.08 -11.22 -5.90
N VAL A 64 -1.21 -9.94 -5.56
CA VAL A 64 -2.26 -9.41 -4.67
C VAL A 64 -2.76 -8.05 -5.16
N SER A 65 -4.08 -7.83 -5.14
CA SER A 65 -4.65 -6.53 -5.53
C SER A 65 -4.47 -5.47 -4.45
N LEU A 66 -4.69 -4.20 -4.79
CA LEU A 66 -4.70 -3.12 -3.80
C LEU A 66 -5.80 -3.33 -2.75
N GLU A 67 -7.00 -3.75 -3.15
CA GLU A 67 -8.09 -4.04 -2.22
C GLU A 67 -7.72 -5.15 -1.24
N GLU A 68 -7.12 -6.24 -1.72
CA GLU A 68 -6.66 -7.35 -0.89
C GLU A 68 -5.55 -6.93 0.07
N PHE A 69 -4.63 -6.07 -0.40
CA PHE A 69 -3.57 -5.49 0.42
C PHE A 69 -4.13 -4.62 1.55
N LEU A 70 -5.16 -3.82 1.28
CA LEU A 70 -5.84 -2.97 2.27
C LEU A 70 -6.74 -3.76 3.24
N GLN A 71 -7.28 -4.88 2.78
CA GLN A 71 -8.17 -5.75 3.57
C GLN A 71 -7.41 -6.70 4.51
N GLN A 72 -6.08 -6.67 4.53
CA GLN A 72 -5.31 -7.47 5.49
C GLN A 72 -5.71 -7.08 6.92
N PRO A 73 -6.32 -8.00 7.69
CA PRO A 73 -6.94 -7.63 8.96
C PRO A 73 -5.89 -7.23 10.01
N HIS A 74 -5.91 -5.96 10.41
CA HIS A 74 -5.38 -5.52 11.70
C HIS A 74 -6.30 -6.04 12.82
N GLN A 75 -6.06 -7.24 13.32
CA GLN A 75 -6.75 -7.71 14.52
C GLN A 75 -6.08 -7.07 15.75
N ASN A 76 -6.62 -5.93 16.19
CA ASN A 76 -6.34 -5.37 17.51
C ASN A 76 -6.82 -6.36 18.58
N HIS A 77 -5.93 -6.82 19.44
CA HIS A 77 -6.32 -7.47 20.68
C HIS A 77 -6.07 -6.52 21.85
N THR A 78 -7.16 -6.05 22.45
CA THR A 78 -7.19 -5.64 23.86
C THR A 78 -6.82 -6.88 24.68
N ALA A 79 -5.80 -6.74 25.53
CA ALA A 79 -5.38 -7.76 26.48
C ALA A 79 -6.42 -7.97 27.58
#